data_AF-A0A258UZ79-F1
#
_entry.id   AF-A0A258UZ79-F1
#
_cell.length_a   1.000
_cell.length_b   1.000
_cell.length_c   1.000
_cell.angle_alpha   90.00
_cell.angle_beta   90.00
_cell.angle_gamma   90.00
#
_symmetry.space_group_name_H-M   'P 1'
#
loop_
_entity.id
_entity.type
_entity.pdbx_description
1 polymer ?
#
loop_
_entity_poly.entity_id
_entity_poly.type
_entity_poly.pdbx_seq_one_letter_code
_entity_poly.pdbx_strand_id
1 'polypeptide(L)'
;MLSGFFLLASPKAYALSNISMTADVIQYDDVTLSQAKVTIDLNGNDQAVVDANTLEYGTARLDNAHILLDLKANTTLLIQARQIVTPQFDARNPNIYLDYRSTNPQPSLTFNAEIKPITDTQWATFKLNCLIPAQKKTDTWHCVDGLYHGERVNIPFTIDFVPQPKGVEASIQFTQASFSDASGLHAGEKLTGKVMLSAQQVQSIWHWKGVFNWQEGELFWQPFYFGKAGNTFDIAGTYQSPMLTVEKANLQINGVGNLSASADINLKTKAFNAIRVDAREVDFAGLYQTFIQPMAQKSVFGNLKVSGRADWHFEVKDLQPQNFELNIENANIEDENGKFGFTNLNAHIPWDYNGPKQIFLAYERGHLLKLPLGITHLSAEVNRYSIVTPQLRLPVLDGALQFEDVSAAWI
;
A
#
# COMPACT_ATOMS: atom_id res chain seq x y z
N MET A 1 1.44 -38.58 -39.17
CA MET A 1 1.95 -39.66 -40.05
C MET A 1 3.45 -39.76 -39.83
N LEU A 2 3.93 -40.87 -39.26
CA LEU A 2 5.35 -41.14 -39.11
C LEU A 2 5.95 -41.51 -40.48
N SER A 3 7.00 -40.79 -40.86
CA SER A 3 7.94 -41.16 -41.94
C SER A 3 9.33 -40.89 -41.34
N GLY A 4 10.32 -41.76 -41.30
CA GLY A 4 10.56 -43.10 -41.84
C GLY A 4 12.08 -43.28 -41.69
N PHE A 5 12.52 -44.05 -40.69
CA PHE A 5 13.95 -44.32 -40.45
C PHE A 5 14.45 -45.36 -41.47
N PHE A 6 15.41 -44.97 -42.33
CA PHE A 6 16.20 -45.91 -43.12
C PHE A 6 17.57 -46.08 -42.45
N LEU A 7 17.82 -47.27 -41.89
CA LEU A 7 19.13 -47.71 -41.41
C LEU A 7 19.83 -48.46 -42.55
N LEU A 8 20.81 -47.80 -43.20
CA LEU A 8 21.83 -48.46 -44.02
C LEU A 8 23.06 -48.68 -43.14
N ALA A 9 23.48 -49.95 -43.03
CA ALA A 9 24.68 -50.34 -42.29
C ALA A 9 25.94 -49.76 -42.97
N SER A 10 26.76 -49.02 -42.21
CA SER A 10 28.11 -48.58 -42.60
C SER A 10 29.04 -48.65 -41.37
N PRO A 11 30.31 -49.07 -41.52
CA PRO A 11 31.23 -49.28 -40.40
C PRO A 11 31.94 -47.99 -39.93
N LYS A 12 31.34 -46.82 -40.19
CA LYS A 12 31.78 -45.55 -39.61
C LYS A 12 30.84 -45.25 -38.46
N ALA A 13 31.36 -45.19 -37.23
CA ALA A 13 30.61 -44.65 -36.11
C ALA A 13 30.25 -43.20 -36.46
N TYR A 14 29.00 -42.96 -36.85
CA TYR A 14 28.48 -41.61 -37.01
C TYR A 14 28.26 -41.06 -35.60
N ALA A 15 29.12 -40.13 -35.19
CA ALA A 15 28.85 -39.35 -33.99
C ALA A 15 27.63 -38.47 -34.26
N LEU A 16 26.60 -38.59 -33.42
CA LEU A 16 25.38 -37.81 -33.56
C LEU A 16 25.68 -36.40 -33.07
N SER A 17 25.74 -35.46 -34.01
CA SER A 17 26.24 -34.10 -33.77
C SER A 17 25.18 -33.14 -33.24
N ASN A 18 23.91 -33.36 -33.62
CA ASN A 18 22.78 -32.59 -33.14
C ASN A 18 21.49 -33.41 -33.18
N ILE A 19 20.52 -33.03 -32.35
CA ILE A 19 19.14 -33.49 -32.41
C ILE A 19 18.27 -32.26 -32.64
N SER A 20 17.42 -32.26 -33.66
CA SER A 20 16.44 -31.19 -33.90
C SER A 20 15.05 -31.78 -34.01
N MET A 21 14.08 -31.17 -33.33
CA MET A 21 12.67 -31.51 -33.38
C MET A 21 11.86 -30.24 -33.68
N THR A 22 10.94 -30.33 -34.63
CA THR A 22 9.98 -29.26 -34.94
C THR A 22 8.57 -29.81 -34.81
N ALA A 23 7.67 -29.06 -34.18
CA ALA A 23 6.28 -29.47 -34.01
C ALA A 23 5.34 -28.25 -33.97
N ASP A 24 4.11 -28.43 -34.47
CA ASP A 24 3.08 -27.40 -34.37
C ASP A 24 2.69 -27.11 -32.93
N VAL A 25 2.68 -28.13 -32.08
CA VAL A 25 2.44 -28.03 -30.64
C VAL A 25 3.31 -29.05 -29.91
N ILE A 26 3.97 -28.62 -28.84
CA ILE A 26 4.62 -29.49 -27.85
C ILE A 26 3.99 -29.16 -26.50
N GLN A 27 3.41 -30.16 -25.84
CA GLN A 27 2.82 -30.01 -24.52
C GLN A 27 3.54 -30.90 -23.51
N TYR A 28 3.97 -30.31 -22.41
CA TYR A 28 4.64 -31.00 -21.31
C TYR A 28 4.28 -30.34 -19.98
N ASP A 29 3.60 -31.09 -19.11
CA ASP A 29 3.12 -30.59 -17.82
C ASP A 29 2.27 -29.32 -18.00
N ASP A 30 2.58 -28.24 -17.27
CA ASP A 30 1.92 -26.93 -17.38
C ASP A 30 2.47 -26.06 -18.53
N VAL A 31 3.33 -26.61 -19.41
CA VAL A 31 3.96 -25.87 -20.51
C VAL A 31 3.35 -26.29 -21.85
N THR A 32 2.92 -25.30 -22.64
CA THR A 32 2.51 -25.49 -24.04
C THR A 32 3.37 -24.61 -24.95
N LEU A 33 4.07 -25.22 -25.90
CA LEU A 33 4.83 -24.55 -26.95
C LEU A 33 4.08 -24.68 -28.28
N SER A 34 3.87 -23.58 -29.00
CA SER A 34 3.26 -23.61 -30.33
C SER A 34 4.25 -23.16 -31.40
N GLN A 35 4.24 -23.85 -32.55
CA GLN A 35 5.18 -23.65 -33.66
C GLN A 35 6.62 -23.68 -33.14
N ALA A 36 6.98 -24.79 -32.51
CA ALA A 36 8.18 -24.92 -31.72
C ALA A 36 9.29 -25.66 -32.47
N LYS A 37 10.53 -25.23 -32.25
CA LYS A 37 11.75 -25.89 -32.69
C LYS A 37 12.67 -26.08 -31.48
N VAL A 38 13.02 -27.33 -31.20
CA VAL A 38 13.97 -27.70 -30.14
C VAL A 38 15.22 -28.26 -30.81
N THR A 39 16.38 -27.70 -30.50
CA THR A 39 17.69 -28.17 -30.99
C THR A 39 18.58 -28.51 -29.81
N ILE A 40 19.26 -29.66 -29.85
CA ILE A 40 20.27 -30.08 -28.86
C ILE A 40 21.58 -30.25 -29.63
N ASP A 41 22.60 -29.45 -29.31
CA ASP A 41 23.97 -29.59 -29.81
C ASP A 41 24.74 -30.59 -28.93
N LEU A 42 25.27 -31.63 -29.56
CA LEU A 42 26.01 -32.72 -28.90
C LEU A 42 27.51 -32.72 -29.28
N ASN A 43 27.98 -31.71 -30.03
CA ASN A 43 29.37 -31.63 -30.50
C ASN A 43 30.36 -31.06 -29.45
N GLY A 44 29.96 -31.02 -28.18
CA GLY A 44 30.81 -30.55 -27.08
C GLY A 44 30.52 -29.14 -26.59
N ASN A 45 29.53 -28.44 -27.13
CA ASN A 45 28.93 -27.27 -26.48
C ASN A 45 27.79 -27.64 -25.52
N ASP A 46 27.18 -28.83 -25.70
CA ASP A 46 26.07 -29.37 -24.91
C ASP A 46 24.99 -28.31 -24.65
N GLN A 47 24.45 -27.71 -25.70
CA GLN A 47 23.43 -26.65 -25.60
C GLN A 47 22.08 -27.15 -26.09
N ALA A 48 21.02 -26.84 -25.35
CA ALA A 48 19.66 -26.96 -25.83
C ALA A 48 19.09 -25.57 -26.15
N VAL A 49 18.51 -25.43 -27.33
CA VAL A 49 17.83 -24.22 -27.80
C VAL A 49 16.36 -24.57 -28.04
N VAL A 50 15.45 -23.77 -27.49
CA VAL A 50 14.01 -23.87 -27.75
C VAL A 50 13.53 -22.54 -28.31
N ASP A 51 13.06 -22.57 -29.54
CA ASP A 51 12.36 -21.46 -30.18
C ASP A 51 10.87 -21.81 -30.30
N ALA A 52 9.97 -20.88 -29.97
CA ALA A 52 8.53 -21.07 -30.15
C ALA A 52 7.82 -19.74 -30.45
N ASN A 53 6.80 -19.76 -31.31
CA ASN A 53 5.98 -18.57 -31.54
C ASN A 53 5.23 -18.17 -30.27
N THR A 54 4.73 -19.16 -29.52
CA THR A 54 4.14 -18.93 -28.20
C THR A 54 4.61 -20.01 -27.23
N LEU A 55 4.90 -19.59 -26.00
CA LEU A 55 5.07 -20.48 -24.84
C LEU A 55 4.08 -20.06 -23.77
N GLU A 56 3.21 -20.98 -23.35
CA GLU A 56 2.25 -20.78 -22.27
C GLU A 56 2.72 -21.56 -21.03
N TYR A 57 2.72 -20.90 -19.87
CA TYR A 57 3.03 -21.50 -18.58
C TYR A 57 2.12 -20.90 -17.50
N GLY A 58 1.23 -21.72 -16.94
CA GLY A 58 0.19 -21.24 -16.02
C GLY A 58 -0.67 -20.15 -16.65
N THR A 59 -0.67 -18.95 -16.09
CA THR A 59 -1.40 -17.78 -16.63
C THR A 59 -0.54 -16.85 -17.48
N ALA A 60 0.74 -17.17 -17.66
CA ALA A 60 1.67 -16.37 -18.44
C ALA A 60 1.80 -16.89 -19.87
N ARG A 61 1.87 -15.98 -20.84
CA ARG A 61 2.11 -16.28 -22.26
C ARG A 61 3.30 -15.48 -22.78
N LEU A 62 4.30 -16.17 -23.30
CA LEU A 62 5.50 -15.61 -23.91
C LEU A 62 5.33 -15.64 -25.43
N ASP A 63 5.47 -14.49 -26.08
CA ASP A 63 5.46 -14.34 -27.54
C ASP A 63 6.88 -14.39 -28.11
N ASN A 64 7.10 -15.19 -29.15
CA ASN A 64 8.40 -15.40 -29.79
C ASN A 64 9.48 -15.76 -28.76
N ALA A 65 9.23 -16.84 -28.02
CA ALA A 65 10.11 -17.31 -26.95
C ALA A 65 11.38 -17.93 -27.55
N HIS A 66 12.54 -17.54 -27.01
CA HIS A 66 13.85 -18.12 -27.27
C HIS A 66 14.47 -18.52 -25.93
N ILE A 67 14.77 -19.80 -25.78
CA ILE A 67 15.35 -20.37 -24.57
C ILE A 67 16.67 -21.01 -24.94
N LEU A 68 17.74 -20.62 -24.25
CA LEU A 68 19.05 -21.25 -24.36
C LEU A 68 19.43 -21.86 -23.02
N LEU A 69 19.66 -23.15 -23.01
CA LEU A 69 20.09 -23.92 -21.85
C LEU A 69 21.47 -24.51 -22.12
N ASP A 70 22.45 -24.15 -21.29
CA ASP A 70 23.78 -24.80 -21.29
C ASP A 70 23.69 -26.05 -20.41
N LEU A 71 23.83 -27.23 -21.02
CA LEU A 71 23.71 -28.55 -20.38
C LEU A 71 25.03 -29.05 -19.79
N LYS A 72 26.15 -28.31 -19.93
CA LYS A 72 27.38 -28.68 -19.23
C LYS A 72 27.17 -28.62 -17.71
N ALA A 73 28.15 -29.11 -16.95
CA ALA A 73 28.21 -29.00 -15.48
C ALA A 73 28.13 -27.54 -14.93
N ASN A 74 27.97 -26.56 -15.82
CA ASN A 74 27.95 -25.13 -15.60
C ASN A 74 26.63 -24.55 -16.15
N THR A 75 25.50 -25.04 -15.63
CA THR A 75 24.18 -24.77 -16.21
C THR A 75 23.80 -23.31 -16.12
N THR A 76 23.64 -22.67 -17.27
CA THR A 76 23.00 -21.36 -17.39
C THR A 76 21.73 -21.50 -18.20
N LEU A 77 20.70 -20.74 -17.84
CA LEU A 77 19.45 -20.67 -18.58
C LEU A 77 19.16 -19.22 -18.95
N LEU A 78 19.01 -18.95 -20.24
CA LEU A 78 18.61 -17.67 -20.80
C LEU A 78 17.23 -17.83 -21.43
N ILE A 79 16.30 -16.97 -21.05
CA ILE A 79 14.96 -16.88 -21.64
C ILE A 79 14.77 -15.46 -22.16
N GLN A 80 14.47 -15.36 -23.45
CA GLN A 80 14.13 -14.13 -24.13
C GLN A 80 12.78 -14.29 -24.82
N ALA A 81 12.05 -13.19 -24.93
CA ALA A 81 10.79 -13.16 -25.68
C ALA A 81 10.57 -11.76 -26.24
N ARG A 82 9.65 -11.62 -27.19
CA ARG A 82 9.14 -10.30 -27.61
C ARG A 82 8.28 -9.69 -26.50
N GLN A 83 7.42 -10.49 -25.89
CA GLN A 83 6.46 -10.04 -24.88
C GLN A 83 6.10 -11.18 -23.93
N ILE A 84 5.95 -10.89 -22.64
CA ILE A 84 5.23 -11.70 -21.66
C ILE A 84 3.90 -10.99 -21.38
N VAL A 85 2.80 -11.72 -21.50
CA VAL A 85 1.46 -11.27 -21.12
C VAL A 85 1.04 -12.05 -19.88
N THR A 86 0.58 -11.34 -18.85
CA THR A 86 -0.01 -11.92 -17.63
C THR A 86 -1.34 -11.24 -17.32
N PRO A 87 -2.14 -11.72 -16.37
CA PRO A 87 -3.36 -11.03 -15.94
C PRO A 87 -3.13 -9.71 -15.18
N GLN A 88 -1.89 -9.38 -14.79
CA GLN A 88 -1.60 -8.19 -13.97
C GLN A 88 -0.71 -7.16 -14.67
N PHE A 89 0.21 -7.60 -15.51
CA PHE A 89 1.15 -6.74 -16.23
C PHE A 89 1.54 -7.33 -17.58
N ASP A 90 1.97 -6.43 -18.48
CA ASP A 90 2.69 -6.78 -19.69
C ASP A 90 4.19 -6.51 -19.49
N ALA A 91 5.04 -7.34 -20.07
CA ALA A 91 6.46 -7.10 -20.18
C ALA A 91 6.91 -7.23 -21.63
N ARG A 92 7.67 -6.28 -22.17
CA ARG A 92 8.27 -6.35 -23.51
C ARG A 92 9.78 -6.51 -23.40
N ASN A 93 10.34 -7.21 -24.38
CA ASN A 93 11.75 -7.56 -24.45
C ASN A 93 12.31 -8.15 -23.13
N PRO A 94 11.59 -9.08 -22.45
CA PRO A 94 12.10 -9.69 -21.23
C PRO A 94 13.37 -10.49 -21.50
N ASN A 95 14.32 -10.36 -20.59
CA ASN A 95 15.58 -11.09 -20.55
C ASN A 95 15.74 -11.69 -19.16
N ILE A 96 15.49 -13.00 -19.05
CA ILE A 96 15.61 -13.78 -17.81
C ILE A 96 16.88 -14.61 -17.91
N TYR A 97 17.79 -14.43 -16.96
CA TYR A 97 19.06 -15.15 -16.93
C TYR A 97 19.26 -15.81 -15.58
N LEU A 98 19.53 -17.12 -15.61
CA LEU A 98 19.81 -17.94 -14.44
C LEU A 98 21.23 -18.47 -14.58
N ASP A 99 22.05 -18.26 -13.56
CA ASP A 99 23.44 -18.71 -13.50
C ASP A 99 23.61 -19.69 -12.34
N TYR A 100 23.77 -20.99 -12.66
CA TYR A 100 24.09 -22.06 -11.71
C TYR A 100 25.48 -22.64 -11.94
N ARG A 101 26.40 -21.88 -12.57
CA ARG A 101 27.73 -22.39 -12.86
C ARG A 101 28.43 -22.80 -11.57
N SER A 102 29.07 -23.95 -11.55
CA SER A 102 29.83 -24.46 -10.39
C SER A 102 30.98 -23.52 -9.96
N THR A 103 31.48 -22.71 -10.90
CA THR A 103 32.47 -21.66 -10.65
C THR A 103 31.89 -20.40 -10.02
N ASN A 104 30.57 -20.23 -10.04
CA ASN A 104 29.88 -19.15 -9.36
C ASN A 104 29.53 -19.61 -7.93
N PRO A 105 30.20 -19.08 -6.89
CA PRO A 105 29.91 -19.47 -5.51
C PRO A 105 28.50 -19.05 -5.06
N GLN A 106 27.83 -18.18 -5.82
CA GLN A 106 26.51 -17.65 -5.50
C GLN A 106 25.61 -17.64 -6.75
N PRO A 107 24.81 -18.71 -6.96
CA PRO A 107 23.90 -18.76 -8.08
C PRO A 107 22.93 -17.57 -8.10
N SER A 108 22.62 -17.06 -9.28
CA SER A 108 21.86 -15.81 -9.43
C SER A 108 20.76 -15.90 -10.49
N LEU A 109 19.69 -15.15 -10.26
CA LEU A 109 18.59 -14.90 -11.19
C LEU A 109 18.57 -13.41 -11.51
N THR A 110 18.68 -13.06 -12.78
CA THR A 110 18.47 -11.69 -13.26
C THR A 110 17.24 -11.65 -14.16
N PHE A 111 16.39 -10.66 -13.93
CA PHE A 111 15.24 -10.34 -14.77
C PHE A 111 15.32 -8.87 -15.19
N ASN A 112 15.34 -8.63 -16.49
CA ASN A 112 15.25 -7.28 -17.05
C ASN A 112 14.13 -7.25 -18.08
N ALA A 113 13.27 -6.25 -18.02
CA ALA A 113 12.24 -6.02 -19.03
C ALA A 113 11.82 -4.56 -19.01
N GLU A 114 11.08 -4.15 -20.03
CA GLU A 114 10.19 -3.00 -19.88
C GLU A 114 8.81 -3.54 -19.50
N ILE A 115 8.25 -3.08 -18.39
CA ILE A 115 6.98 -3.55 -17.86
C ILE A 115 5.96 -2.41 -17.83
N LYS A 116 4.69 -2.80 -17.78
CA LYS A 116 3.59 -1.88 -17.61
C LYS A 116 2.39 -2.62 -16.97
N PRO A 117 1.80 -2.11 -15.88
CA PRO A 117 0.52 -2.60 -15.38
C PRO A 117 -0.55 -2.53 -16.48
N ILE A 118 -1.46 -3.49 -16.57
CA ILE A 118 -2.47 -3.52 -17.65
C ILE A 118 -3.32 -2.25 -17.69
N THR A 119 -3.52 -1.62 -16.55
CA THR A 119 -4.28 -0.37 -16.39
C THR A 119 -3.53 0.88 -16.83
N ASP A 120 -2.22 0.79 -17.07
CA ASP A 120 -1.37 1.92 -17.44
C ASP A 120 -1.12 1.91 -18.96
N THR A 121 -0.66 3.04 -19.50
CA THR A 121 -0.24 3.22 -20.90
C THR A 121 1.28 3.41 -21.03
N GLN A 122 1.96 3.81 -19.95
CA GLN A 122 3.38 4.11 -19.97
C GLN A 122 4.23 2.88 -19.63
N TRP A 123 5.30 2.65 -20.39
CA TRP A 123 6.26 1.59 -20.10
C TRP A 123 7.33 2.10 -19.14
N ALA A 124 7.78 1.23 -18.24
CA ALA A 124 8.87 1.49 -17.32
C ALA A 124 9.89 0.35 -17.39
N THR A 125 11.17 0.69 -17.28
CA THR A 125 12.23 -0.30 -17.12
C THR A 125 12.09 -0.95 -15.75
N PHE A 126 12.12 -2.28 -15.72
CA PHE A 126 12.18 -3.07 -14.51
C PHE A 126 13.41 -3.97 -14.54
N LYS A 127 14.18 -3.92 -13.45
CA LYS A 127 15.34 -4.77 -13.22
C LYS A 127 15.20 -5.44 -11.87
N LEU A 128 15.63 -6.70 -11.81
CA LEU A 128 15.67 -7.46 -10.59
C LEU A 128 16.85 -8.43 -10.65
N ASN A 129 17.71 -8.38 -9.66
CA ASN A 129 18.79 -9.34 -9.48
C ASN A 129 18.66 -10.03 -8.12
N CYS A 130 18.51 -11.35 -8.12
CA CYS A 130 18.32 -12.17 -6.94
C CYS A 130 19.41 -13.22 -6.79
N LEU A 131 19.85 -13.41 -5.56
CA LEU A 131 20.74 -14.47 -5.12
C LEU A 131 19.87 -15.69 -4.84
N ILE A 132 20.16 -16.79 -5.51
CA ILE A 132 19.39 -18.02 -5.40
C ILE A 132 19.94 -18.80 -4.20
N PRO A 133 19.11 -19.08 -3.18
CA PRO A 133 19.59 -19.80 -2.01
C PRO A 133 19.77 -21.29 -2.28
N ALA A 134 20.50 -21.97 -1.39
CA ALA A 134 20.75 -23.40 -1.49
C ALA A 134 19.44 -24.21 -1.46
N GLN A 135 18.53 -23.92 -0.50
CA GLN A 135 17.21 -24.54 -0.41
C GLN A 135 16.12 -23.58 -0.92
N LYS A 136 15.92 -23.57 -2.24
CA LYS A 136 14.98 -22.70 -2.98
C LYS A 136 13.55 -22.61 -2.42
N LYS A 137 13.09 -23.62 -1.69
CA LYS A 137 11.72 -23.73 -1.17
C LYS A 137 11.55 -23.25 0.27
N THR A 138 12.64 -23.07 1.01
CA THR A 138 12.59 -22.79 2.46
C THR A 138 13.47 -21.61 2.86
N ASP A 139 14.55 -21.39 2.13
CA ASP A 139 15.49 -20.31 2.41
C ASP A 139 15.00 -18.99 1.80
N THR A 140 15.51 -17.90 2.36
CA THR A 140 15.24 -16.55 1.87
C THR A 140 15.90 -16.32 0.52
N TRP A 141 15.13 -15.78 -0.41
CA TRP A 141 15.63 -15.23 -1.66
C TRP A 141 15.96 -13.76 -1.44
N HIS A 142 17.21 -13.39 -1.75
CA HIS A 142 17.71 -12.02 -1.58
C HIS A 142 17.81 -11.34 -2.94
N CYS A 143 16.88 -10.44 -3.25
CA CYS A 143 16.93 -9.59 -4.43
C CYS A 143 17.57 -8.26 -4.07
N VAL A 144 18.87 -8.16 -4.36
CA VAL A 144 19.78 -7.13 -3.83
C VAL A 144 19.90 -5.89 -4.71
N ASP A 145 19.46 -5.98 -5.96
CA ASP A 145 19.51 -4.86 -6.92
C ASP A 145 18.23 -4.88 -7.76
N GLY A 146 17.25 -4.09 -7.30
CA GLY A 146 15.96 -3.89 -7.95
C GLY A 146 15.79 -2.44 -8.38
N LEU A 147 15.21 -2.23 -9.56
CA LEU A 147 14.90 -0.90 -10.07
C LEU A 147 13.59 -0.92 -10.85
N TYR A 148 12.68 -0.02 -10.51
CA TYR A 148 11.55 0.37 -11.34
C TYR A 148 11.71 1.82 -11.78
N HIS A 149 11.93 2.05 -13.07
CA HIS A 149 12.28 3.34 -13.62
C HIS A 149 11.44 3.67 -14.86
N GLY A 150 10.63 4.72 -14.77
CA GLY A 150 9.81 5.26 -15.86
C GLY A 150 9.97 6.77 -15.96
N GLU A 151 9.14 7.41 -16.79
CA GLU A 151 9.21 8.86 -17.06
C GLU A 151 9.10 9.71 -15.77
N ARG A 152 8.23 9.30 -14.84
CA ARG A 152 7.96 10.02 -13.58
C ARG A 152 8.14 9.15 -12.35
N VAL A 153 8.87 8.04 -12.47
CA VAL A 153 9.04 7.09 -11.36
C VAL A 153 10.47 6.60 -11.35
N ASN A 154 11.12 6.63 -10.19
CA ASN A 154 12.42 6.04 -9.96
C ASN A 154 12.42 5.41 -8.58
N ILE A 155 12.31 4.08 -8.53
CA ILE A 155 12.24 3.32 -7.28
C ILE A 155 13.36 2.28 -7.32
N PRO A 156 14.54 2.60 -6.75
CA PRO A 156 15.52 1.61 -6.37
C PRO A 156 15.01 0.84 -5.15
N PHE A 157 15.09 -0.49 -5.18
CA PHE A 157 14.59 -1.33 -4.11
C PHE A 157 15.39 -2.62 -3.92
N THR A 158 15.28 -3.21 -2.74
CA THR A 158 15.67 -4.59 -2.47
C THR A 158 14.46 -5.37 -1.98
N ILE A 159 14.43 -6.67 -2.23
CA ILE A 159 13.37 -7.57 -1.76
C ILE A 159 14.01 -8.80 -1.15
N ASP A 160 13.71 -9.04 0.12
CA ASP A 160 13.87 -10.35 0.70
C ASP A 160 12.52 -11.04 0.70
N PHE A 161 12.42 -12.26 0.18
CA PHE A 161 11.19 -13.04 0.29
C PHE A 161 11.46 -14.48 0.67
N VAL A 162 10.57 -15.03 1.50
CA VAL A 162 10.61 -16.43 1.93
C VAL A 162 9.40 -17.13 1.32
N PRO A 163 9.62 -18.12 0.44
CA PRO A 163 8.53 -18.96 -0.03
C PRO A 163 7.88 -19.68 1.16
N GLN A 164 6.56 -19.55 1.30
CA GLN A 164 5.80 -20.23 2.34
C GLN A 164 4.76 -21.17 1.68
N PRO A 165 4.54 -22.39 2.20
CA PRO A 165 3.45 -23.23 1.73
C PRO A 165 2.11 -22.50 1.90
N LYS A 166 1.41 -22.22 0.78
CA LYS A 166 0.17 -21.42 0.76
C LYS A 166 0.31 -20.06 1.46
N GLY A 167 1.46 -19.41 1.27
CA GLY A 167 1.73 -18.12 1.86
C GLY A 167 2.85 -17.37 1.17
N VAL A 168 3.11 -16.18 1.68
CA VAL A 168 4.23 -15.34 1.27
C VAL A 168 4.69 -14.52 2.48
N GLU A 169 6.00 -14.36 2.61
CA GLU A 169 6.61 -13.38 3.48
C GLU A 169 7.61 -12.58 2.65
N ALA A 170 7.50 -11.26 2.72
CA ALA A 170 8.33 -10.35 1.93
C ALA A 170 8.71 -9.11 2.75
N SER A 171 9.95 -8.67 2.58
CA SER A 171 10.50 -7.44 3.12
C SER A 171 11.09 -6.63 1.98
N ILE A 172 10.46 -5.52 1.65
CA ILE A 172 10.85 -4.60 0.59
C ILE A 172 11.49 -3.37 1.24
N GLN A 173 12.68 -3.01 0.82
CA GLN A 173 13.32 -1.75 1.20
C GLN A 173 13.47 -0.90 -0.05
N PHE A 174 13.19 0.39 0.07
CA PHE A 174 13.38 1.35 -1.01
C PHE A 174 14.19 2.53 -0.48
N THR A 175 15.07 3.07 -1.32
CA THR A 175 15.99 4.15 -0.93
C THR A 175 15.93 5.25 -1.98
N GLN A 176 15.69 6.49 -1.52
CA GLN A 176 15.54 7.65 -2.39
C GLN A 176 14.56 7.46 -3.55
N ALA A 177 13.51 6.67 -3.31
CA ALA A 177 12.44 6.47 -4.26
C ALA A 177 11.74 7.81 -4.54
N SER A 178 11.46 8.08 -5.81
CA SER A 178 10.75 9.27 -6.23
C SER A 178 9.70 8.90 -7.26
N PHE A 179 8.53 9.52 -7.15
CA PHE A 179 7.47 9.34 -8.13
C PHE A 179 6.62 10.61 -8.26
N SER A 180 5.96 10.78 -9.39
CA SER A 180 4.86 11.72 -9.54
C SER A 180 3.85 11.23 -10.57
N ASP A 181 2.59 11.57 -10.37
CA ASP A 181 1.59 11.41 -11.42
C ASP A 181 1.65 12.57 -12.44
N ALA A 182 0.93 12.42 -13.55
CA ALA A 182 0.91 13.43 -14.62
C ALA A 182 0.32 14.78 -14.16
N SER A 183 -0.54 14.77 -13.15
CA SER A 183 -1.20 15.97 -12.62
C SER A 183 -0.38 16.70 -11.55
N GLY A 184 0.68 16.06 -11.03
CA GLY A 184 1.45 16.54 -9.88
C GLY A 184 0.68 16.49 -8.56
N LEU A 185 -0.47 15.81 -8.51
CA LEU A 185 -1.33 15.75 -7.32
C LEU A 185 -0.90 14.67 -6.33
N HIS A 186 -0.16 13.69 -6.82
CA HIS A 186 0.47 12.66 -6.01
C HIS A 186 1.94 12.60 -6.39
N ALA A 187 2.82 12.86 -5.42
CA ALA A 187 4.26 12.84 -5.63
C ALA A 187 5.01 12.46 -4.35
N GLY A 188 6.05 11.67 -4.51
CA GLY A 188 7.03 11.37 -3.46
C GLY A 188 8.41 11.82 -3.91
N GLU A 189 9.15 12.46 -3.02
CA GLU A 189 10.54 12.86 -3.27
C GLU A 189 11.46 12.23 -2.21
N LYS A 190 12.53 11.58 -2.69
CA LYS A 190 13.59 10.99 -1.86
C LYS A 190 13.06 10.09 -0.73
N LEU A 191 11.99 9.34 -1.01
CA LEU A 191 11.36 8.44 -0.06
C LEU A 191 12.31 7.28 0.26
N THR A 192 12.60 7.09 1.54
CA THR A 192 13.33 5.93 2.06
C THR A 192 12.47 5.23 3.10
N GLY A 193 12.36 3.91 3.02
CA GLY A 193 11.52 3.16 3.93
C GLY A 193 11.54 1.65 3.71
N LYS A 194 10.74 0.97 4.54
CA LYS A 194 10.62 -0.48 4.56
C LYS A 194 9.15 -0.89 4.61
N VAL A 195 8.81 -1.89 3.81
CA VAL A 195 7.52 -2.57 3.82
C VAL A 195 7.73 -4.03 4.14
N MET A 196 7.09 -4.53 5.19
CA MET A 196 7.08 -5.95 5.54
C MET A 196 5.66 -6.48 5.35
N LEU A 197 5.51 -7.56 4.60
CA LEU A 197 4.24 -8.19 4.29
C LEU A 197 4.33 -9.67 4.62
N SER A 198 3.30 -10.20 5.27
CA SER A 198 3.14 -11.64 5.47
C SER A 198 1.70 -12.03 5.22
N ALA A 199 1.48 -13.14 4.52
CA ALA A 199 0.17 -13.73 4.36
C ALA A 199 0.27 -15.25 4.37
N GLN A 200 -0.60 -15.92 5.12
CA GLN A 200 -0.65 -17.38 5.21
C GLN A 200 -2.09 -17.88 5.20
N GLN A 201 -2.36 -18.90 4.40
CA GLN A 201 -3.66 -19.54 4.36
C GLN A 201 -3.75 -20.69 5.37
N VAL A 202 -4.61 -20.56 6.37
CA VAL A 202 -4.89 -21.58 7.38
C VAL A 202 -6.39 -21.91 7.31
N GLN A 203 -6.75 -23.18 7.09
CA GLN A 203 -8.15 -23.61 7.00
C GLN A 203 -9.02 -22.76 6.05
N SER A 204 -8.47 -22.40 4.88
CA SER A 204 -9.11 -21.53 3.86
C SER A 204 -9.29 -20.06 4.25
N ILE A 205 -8.76 -19.63 5.39
CA ILE A 205 -8.72 -18.23 5.83
C ILE A 205 -7.31 -17.69 5.62
N TRP A 206 -7.19 -16.54 4.98
CA TRP A 206 -5.92 -15.85 4.86
C TRP A 206 -5.68 -14.98 6.08
N HIS A 207 -4.64 -15.26 6.84
CA HIS A 207 -4.14 -14.37 7.89
C HIS A 207 -3.05 -13.50 7.28
N TRP A 208 -3.17 -12.18 7.42
CA TRP A 208 -2.26 -11.24 6.79
C TRP A 208 -1.80 -10.16 7.77
N LYS A 209 -0.58 -9.67 7.55
CA LYS A 209 0.02 -8.54 8.28
C LYS A 209 0.84 -7.69 7.32
N GLY A 210 0.85 -6.39 7.58
CA GLY A 210 1.63 -5.39 6.87
C GLY A 210 2.23 -4.40 7.86
N VAL A 211 3.49 -4.06 7.68
CA VAL A 211 4.19 -3.02 8.44
C VAL A 211 4.88 -2.09 7.45
N PHE A 212 4.55 -0.81 7.51
CA PHE A 212 5.08 0.22 6.63
C PHE A 212 5.81 1.25 7.47
N ASN A 213 7.10 1.43 7.20
CA ASN A 213 7.95 2.37 7.92
C ASN A 213 8.50 3.38 6.92
N TRP A 214 8.12 4.64 7.09
CA TRP A 214 8.63 5.73 6.30
C TRP A 214 9.70 6.49 7.09
N GLN A 215 10.94 6.41 6.62
CA GLN A 215 12.13 6.87 7.34
C GLN A 215 12.63 8.24 6.87
N GLU A 216 12.58 8.52 5.57
CA GLU A 216 13.06 9.78 4.99
C GLU A 216 12.27 10.21 3.75
N GLY A 217 12.38 11.48 3.37
CA GLY A 217 11.74 12.05 2.19
C GLY A 217 10.43 12.74 2.51
N GLU A 218 9.71 13.12 1.46
CA GLU A 218 8.47 13.90 1.54
C GLU A 218 7.40 13.27 0.64
N LEU A 219 6.14 13.35 1.07
CA LEU A 219 5.00 12.85 0.32
C LEU A 219 3.97 13.96 0.18
N PHE A 220 3.64 14.29 -1.06
CA PHE A 220 2.49 15.11 -1.40
C PHE A 220 1.39 14.20 -1.95
N TRP A 221 0.24 14.22 -1.30
CA TRP A 221 -0.93 13.46 -1.73
C TRP A 221 -2.16 14.34 -1.55
N GLN A 222 -2.58 15.02 -2.62
CA GLN A 222 -3.54 16.11 -2.54
C GLN A 222 -4.79 15.73 -1.71
N PRO A 223 -5.21 16.58 -0.75
CA PRO A 223 -4.66 17.90 -0.42
C PRO A 223 -3.53 17.89 0.63
N PHE A 224 -3.06 16.72 1.05
CA PHE A 224 -2.17 16.56 2.18
C PHE A 224 -0.70 16.62 1.78
N TYR A 225 0.11 17.23 2.63
CA TYR A 225 1.56 17.25 2.49
C TYR A 225 2.19 16.75 3.78
N PHE A 226 3.04 15.74 3.64
CA PHE A 226 3.79 15.11 4.70
C PHE A 226 5.27 15.44 4.50
N GLY A 227 5.71 16.58 5.04
CA GLY A 227 7.11 17.03 4.96
C GLY A 227 8.03 16.46 6.04
N LYS A 228 7.49 15.64 6.95
CA LYS A 228 8.25 15.02 8.04
C LYS A 228 8.08 13.51 7.97
N ALA A 229 9.18 12.82 7.75
CA ALA A 229 9.25 11.36 7.85
C ALA A 229 9.14 10.89 9.31
N GLY A 230 9.14 9.58 9.54
CA GLY A 230 8.89 8.97 10.86
C GLY A 230 7.45 8.51 11.06
N ASN A 231 6.70 8.34 9.96
CA ASN A 231 5.35 7.79 9.99
C ASN A 231 5.42 6.26 9.92
N THR A 232 4.63 5.57 10.74
CA THR A 232 4.54 4.11 10.71
C THR A 232 3.09 3.66 10.61
N PHE A 233 2.88 2.54 9.91
CA PHE A 233 1.57 1.94 9.76
C PHE A 233 1.67 0.42 9.92
N ASP A 234 1.02 -0.11 10.94
CA ASP A 234 0.91 -1.54 11.22
C ASP A 234 -0.52 -1.99 11.01
N ILE A 235 -0.74 -2.99 10.17
CA ILE A 235 -2.07 -3.49 9.86
C ILE A 235 -2.08 -5.02 9.86
N ALA A 236 -3.10 -5.62 10.44
CA ALA A 236 -3.27 -7.06 10.50
C ALA A 236 -4.75 -7.45 10.43
N GLY A 237 -4.99 -8.64 9.91
CA GLY A 237 -6.34 -9.18 9.89
C GLY A 237 -6.48 -10.49 9.13
N THR A 238 -7.72 -10.76 8.73
CA THR A 238 -8.10 -11.97 8.00
C THR A 238 -8.86 -11.66 6.73
N TYR A 239 -8.78 -12.58 5.78
CA TYR A 239 -9.59 -12.54 4.56
C TYR A 239 -10.18 -13.92 4.29
N GLN A 240 -11.50 -13.96 4.19
CA GLN A 240 -12.27 -15.11 3.76
C GLN A 240 -13.42 -14.59 2.89
N SER A 241 -13.32 -14.84 1.58
CA SER A 241 -14.25 -14.27 0.59
C SER A 241 -15.72 -14.40 1.01
N PRO A 242 -16.53 -13.31 0.98
CA PRO A 242 -16.18 -11.96 0.50
C PRO A 242 -15.67 -11.01 1.60
N MET A 243 -15.42 -11.49 2.81
CA MET A 243 -15.12 -10.66 3.98
C MET A 243 -13.63 -10.41 4.16
N LEU A 244 -13.29 -9.15 4.35
CA LEU A 244 -11.99 -8.67 4.84
C LEU A 244 -12.21 -8.10 6.24
N THR A 245 -11.57 -8.72 7.23
CA THR A 245 -11.55 -8.21 8.60
C THR A 245 -10.19 -7.59 8.85
N VAL A 246 -10.17 -6.29 9.16
CA VAL A 246 -9.03 -5.58 9.71
C VAL A 246 -9.17 -5.66 11.23
N GLU A 247 -8.43 -6.59 11.84
CA GLU A 247 -8.45 -6.81 13.29
C GLU A 247 -7.80 -5.64 14.02
N LYS A 248 -6.70 -5.12 13.46
CA LYS A 248 -5.97 -3.99 14.00
C LYS A 248 -5.27 -3.22 12.89
N ALA A 249 -5.44 -1.92 12.89
CA ALA A 249 -4.64 -0.95 12.14
C ALA A 249 -4.12 0.09 13.14
N ASN A 250 -2.82 0.34 13.19
CA ASN A 250 -2.22 1.42 13.98
C ASN A 250 -1.44 2.32 13.04
N LEU A 251 -1.75 3.60 13.08
CA LEU A 251 -1.09 4.62 12.30
C LEU A 251 -0.47 5.62 13.27
N GLN A 252 0.85 5.76 13.22
CA GLN A 252 1.57 6.81 13.90
C GLN A 252 1.97 7.86 12.88
N ILE A 253 1.58 9.10 13.13
CA ILE A 253 1.89 10.23 12.27
C ILE A 253 2.77 11.21 13.03
N ASN A 254 3.95 11.48 12.49
CA ASN A 254 4.91 12.38 13.10
C ASN A 254 4.31 13.79 13.27
N GLY A 255 4.37 14.31 14.49
CA GLY A 255 3.83 15.61 14.85
C GLY A 255 2.31 15.65 15.04
N VAL A 256 1.59 14.53 14.85
CA VAL A 256 0.12 14.47 15.06
C VAL A 256 -0.23 13.53 16.21
N GLY A 257 0.21 12.27 16.18
CA GLY A 257 -0.12 11.29 17.22
C GLY A 257 -0.45 9.91 16.67
N ASN A 258 -1.19 9.13 17.46
CA ASN A 258 -1.51 7.75 17.17
C ASN A 258 -3.01 7.56 16.91
N LEU A 259 -3.31 6.79 15.88
CA LEU A 259 -4.65 6.35 15.51
C LEU A 259 -4.68 4.82 15.50
N SER A 260 -5.69 4.22 16.13
CA SER A 260 -5.97 2.79 15.98
C SER A 260 -7.35 2.59 15.36
N ALA A 261 -7.50 1.58 14.51
CA ALA A 261 -8.75 1.25 13.87
C ALA A 261 -8.94 -0.27 13.69
N SER A 262 -10.20 -0.67 13.60
CA SER A 262 -10.62 -2.02 13.19
C SER A 262 -11.83 -1.91 12.27
N ALA A 263 -11.97 -2.82 11.30
CA ALA A 263 -13.07 -2.78 10.36
C ALA A 263 -13.45 -4.17 9.82
N ASP A 264 -14.74 -4.39 9.62
CA ASP A 264 -15.28 -5.54 8.89
C ASP A 264 -15.87 -5.08 7.56
N ILE A 265 -15.30 -5.57 6.46
CA ILE A 265 -15.59 -5.07 5.11
C ILE A 265 -16.04 -6.23 4.23
N ASN A 266 -17.22 -6.11 3.64
CA ASN A 266 -17.65 -7.00 2.57
C ASN A 266 -17.11 -6.47 1.24
N LEU A 267 -16.08 -7.10 0.67
CA LEU A 267 -15.44 -6.62 -0.56
C LEU A 267 -16.34 -6.73 -1.80
N LYS A 268 -17.39 -7.56 -1.77
CA LYS A 268 -18.35 -7.69 -2.87
C LYS A 268 -19.33 -6.52 -2.91
N THR A 269 -19.87 -6.12 -1.74
CA THR A 269 -20.82 -5.00 -1.64
C THR A 269 -20.14 -3.67 -1.35
N LYS A 270 -18.86 -3.68 -0.96
CA LYS A 270 -18.09 -2.55 -0.42
C LYS A 270 -18.70 -1.95 0.85
N ALA A 271 -19.55 -2.72 1.55
CA ALA A 271 -20.18 -2.28 2.79
C ALA A 271 -19.26 -2.54 3.98
N PHE A 272 -19.25 -1.59 4.91
CA PHE A 272 -18.64 -1.74 6.22
C PHE A 272 -19.70 -2.21 7.21
N ASN A 273 -19.51 -3.38 7.82
CA ASN A 273 -20.42 -3.91 8.83
C ASN A 273 -20.14 -3.28 10.19
N ALA A 274 -18.87 -3.09 10.52
CA ALA A 274 -18.41 -2.44 11.73
C ALA A 274 -17.14 -1.65 11.45
N ILE A 275 -17.03 -0.45 12.01
CA ILE A 275 -15.81 0.34 12.05
C ILE A 275 -15.66 0.84 13.48
N ARG A 276 -14.45 0.74 14.01
CA ARG A 276 -14.05 1.43 15.23
C ARG A 276 -12.77 2.20 14.95
N VAL A 277 -12.73 3.44 15.40
CA VAL A 277 -11.56 4.32 15.30
C VAL A 277 -11.35 4.98 16.66
N ASP A 278 -10.11 4.94 17.13
CA ASP A 278 -9.67 5.53 18.38
C ASP A 278 -8.41 6.35 18.11
N ALA A 279 -8.36 7.57 18.60
CA ALA A 279 -7.13 8.36 18.65
C ALA A 279 -6.98 8.97 20.05
N ARG A 280 -5.74 8.96 20.55
CA ARG A 280 -5.40 9.45 21.87
C ARG A 280 -4.15 10.30 21.82
N GLU A 281 -4.09 11.28 22.71
CA GLU A 281 -3.02 12.26 22.86
C GLU A 281 -2.67 12.94 21.54
N VAL A 282 -3.68 13.24 20.71
CA VAL A 282 -3.44 13.85 19.40
C VAL A 282 -3.08 15.31 19.57
N ASP A 283 -1.94 15.71 19.01
CA ASP A 283 -1.52 17.09 18.93
C ASP A 283 -2.44 17.85 17.97
N PHE A 284 -3.20 18.79 18.52
CA PHE A 284 -4.21 19.50 17.73
C PHE A 284 -3.56 20.41 16.67
N ALA A 285 -2.38 20.97 16.94
CA ALA A 285 -1.66 21.80 15.98
C ALA A 285 -1.21 20.98 14.78
N GLY A 286 -0.62 19.82 15.01
CA GLY A 286 -0.23 18.88 13.96
C GLY A 286 -1.41 18.37 13.16
N LEU A 287 -2.50 17.95 13.83
CA LEU A 287 -3.73 17.50 13.18
C LEU A 287 -4.31 18.61 12.28
N TYR A 288 -4.38 19.82 12.81
CA TYR A 288 -4.90 20.97 12.07
C TYR A 288 -4.04 21.27 10.84
N GLN A 289 -2.73 21.42 11.00
CA GLN A 289 -1.82 21.74 9.90
C GLN A 289 -1.79 20.65 8.82
N THR A 290 -1.79 19.38 9.23
CA THR A 290 -1.61 18.25 8.30
C THR A 290 -2.90 17.89 7.57
N PHE A 291 -4.05 17.95 8.26
CA PHE A 291 -5.30 17.42 7.73
C PHE A 291 -6.42 18.45 7.59
N ILE A 292 -6.66 19.27 8.61
CA ILE A 292 -7.83 20.18 8.62
C ILE A 292 -7.59 21.39 7.71
N GLN A 293 -6.47 22.09 7.89
CA GLN A 293 -6.12 23.31 7.17
C GLN A 293 -6.13 23.12 5.65
N PRO A 294 -5.53 22.06 5.06
CA PRO A 294 -5.54 21.87 3.62
C PRO A 294 -6.94 21.68 3.04
N MET A 295 -7.86 21.10 3.81
CA MET A 295 -9.27 20.95 3.40
C MET A 295 -10.11 22.21 3.66
N ALA A 296 -9.70 23.03 4.63
CA ALA A 296 -10.47 24.15 5.14
C ALA A 296 -10.04 25.53 4.58
N GLN A 297 -9.09 25.60 3.64
CA GLN A 297 -8.48 26.85 3.14
C GLN A 297 -9.47 27.95 2.76
N LYS A 298 -10.63 27.58 2.21
CA LYS A 298 -11.68 28.54 1.77
C LYS A 298 -12.77 28.79 2.81
N SER A 299 -12.63 28.23 4.00
CA SER A 299 -13.61 28.32 5.08
C SER A 299 -13.17 29.29 6.18
N VAL A 300 -14.04 29.52 7.16
CA VAL A 300 -13.70 30.27 8.39
C VAL A 300 -12.63 29.58 9.24
N PHE A 301 -12.33 28.31 8.98
CA PHE A 301 -11.31 27.53 9.67
C PHE A 301 -10.01 27.40 8.86
N GLY A 302 -9.82 28.18 7.79
CA GLY A 302 -8.63 28.06 6.93
C GLY A 302 -7.36 28.67 7.52
N ASN A 303 -7.51 29.68 8.39
CA ASN A 303 -6.41 30.49 8.92
C ASN A 303 -6.49 30.55 10.45
N LEU A 304 -6.36 29.39 11.11
CA LEU A 304 -6.30 29.28 12.55
C LEU A 304 -4.88 29.04 13.05
N LYS A 305 -4.53 29.67 14.16
CA LYS A 305 -3.45 29.24 15.03
C LYS A 305 -4.04 28.41 16.14
N VAL A 306 -3.66 27.14 16.22
CA VAL A 306 -4.18 26.22 17.23
C VAL A 306 -3.09 25.55 18.05
N SER A 307 -3.42 25.14 19.27
CA SER A 307 -2.60 24.29 20.14
C SER A 307 -3.49 23.45 21.04
N GLY A 308 -2.91 22.50 21.78
CA GLY A 308 -3.62 21.66 22.75
C GLY A 308 -3.65 20.20 22.30
N ARG A 309 -4.46 19.40 22.99
CA ARG A 309 -4.65 17.99 22.67
C ARG A 309 -6.11 17.66 22.40
N ALA A 310 -6.32 16.64 21.58
CA ALA A 310 -7.63 16.06 21.38
C ALA A 310 -7.55 14.54 21.43
N ASP A 311 -8.59 13.93 21.99
CA ASP A 311 -8.84 12.49 21.89
C ASP A 311 -10.18 12.29 21.23
N TRP A 312 -10.31 11.25 20.43
CA TRP A 312 -11.60 10.87 19.89
C TRP A 312 -11.80 9.38 19.75
N HIS A 313 -13.07 9.00 19.85
CA HIS A 313 -13.56 7.66 19.62
C HIS A 313 -14.76 7.72 18.67
N PHE A 314 -14.86 6.76 17.76
CA PHE A 314 -15.97 6.68 16.82
C PHE A 314 -16.26 5.23 16.46
N GLU A 315 -17.54 4.85 16.60
CA GLU A 315 -18.04 3.56 16.13
C GLU A 315 -19.19 3.70 15.14
N VAL A 316 -19.10 2.91 14.08
CA VAL A 316 -20.16 2.74 13.08
C VAL A 316 -20.50 1.28 13.00
N LYS A 317 -21.79 0.98 12.96
CA LYS A 317 -22.31 -0.35 12.70
C LYS A 317 -23.39 -0.29 11.64
N ASP A 318 -23.32 -1.17 10.65
CA ASP A 318 -24.28 -1.24 9.54
C ASP A 318 -24.51 0.12 8.86
N LEU A 319 -23.41 0.88 8.64
CA LEU A 319 -23.38 2.24 8.11
C LEU A 319 -24.10 3.31 8.96
N GLN A 320 -24.45 2.99 10.20
CA GLN A 320 -25.05 3.93 11.16
C GLN A 320 -24.05 4.27 12.27
N PRO A 321 -23.76 5.56 12.51
CA PRO A 321 -23.00 5.98 13.69
C PRO A 321 -23.69 5.49 14.97
N GLN A 322 -22.92 4.86 15.86
CA GLN A 322 -23.43 4.33 17.13
C GLN A 322 -23.04 5.22 18.28
N ASN A 323 -21.75 5.54 18.37
CA ASN A 323 -21.19 6.45 19.36
C ASN A 323 -20.08 7.31 18.75
N PHE A 324 -19.87 8.44 19.39
CA PHE A 324 -18.77 9.34 19.13
C PHE A 324 -18.39 10.01 20.45
N GLU A 325 -17.11 10.18 20.69
CA GLU A 325 -16.62 10.96 21.81
C GLU A 325 -15.49 11.85 21.34
N LEU A 326 -15.54 13.12 21.73
CA LEU A 326 -14.47 14.08 21.52
C LEU A 326 -14.10 14.72 22.84
N ASN A 327 -12.83 14.59 23.21
CA ASN A 327 -12.22 15.30 24.31
C ASN A 327 -11.24 16.32 23.75
N ILE A 328 -11.31 17.57 24.21
CA ILE A 328 -10.37 18.63 23.88
C ILE A 328 -9.79 19.13 25.19
N GLU A 329 -8.47 19.18 25.27
CA GLU A 329 -7.74 19.60 26.47
C GLU A 329 -6.82 20.78 26.18
N ASN A 330 -6.96 21.82 27.02
CA ASN A 330 -6.08 22.99 27.05
C ASN A 330 -5.85 23.60 25.65
N ALA A 331 -6.89 23.62 24.82
CA ALA A 331 -6.77 24.09 23.47
C ALA A 331 -6.75 25.61 23.41
N ASN A 332 -5.89 26.15 22.55
CA ASN A 332 -5.98 27.55 22.15
C ASN A 332 -6.33 27.57 20.68
N ILE A 333 -7.28 28.41 20.29
CA ILE A 333 -7.73 28.56 18.92
C ILE A 333 -7.81 30.06 18.66
N GLU A 334 -7.16 30.53 17.61
CA GLU A 334 -7.21 31.93 17.20
C GLU A 334 -7.38 31.97 15.68
N ASP A 335 -8.46 32.56 15.18
CA ASP A 335 -8.51 32.93 13.77
C ASP A 335 -7.59 34.12 13.53
N GLU A 336 -6.63 33.98 12.63
CA GLU A 336 -5.61 34.99 12.38
C GLU A 336 -6.18 36.28 11.75
N ASN A 337 -7.44 36.26 11.30
CA ASN A 337 -8.17 37.43 10.82
C ASN A 337 -8.99 38.11 11.94
N GLY A 338 -8.86 37.66 13.19
CA GLY A 338 -9.52 38.22 14.36
C GLY A 338 -11.03 37.98 14.41
N LYS A 339 -11.56 36.97 13.69
CA LYS A 339 -13.00 36.68 13.69
C LYS A 339 -13.45 36.03 14.99
N PHE A 340 -12.64 35.15 15.55
CA PHE A 340 -12.92 34.50 16.82
C PHE A 340 -11.63 33.92 17.42
N GLY A 341 -11.67 33.70 18.72
CA GLY A 341 -10.58 33.06 19.43
C GLY A 341 -11.02 32.56 20.79
N PHE A 342 -10.37 31.51 21.27
CA PHE A 342 -10.60 30.86 22.56
C PHE A 342 -9.27 30.47 23.18
N THR A 343 -9.09 30.83 24.46
CA THR A 343 -7.93 30.49 25.26
C THR A 343 -8.32 29.46 26.33
N ASN A 344 -7.49 28.44 26.49
CA ASN A 344 -7.69 27.33 27.42
C ASN A 344 -9.08 26.66 27.28
N LEU A 345 -9.46 26.37 26.04
CA LEU A 345 -10.66 25.63 25.71
C LEU A 345 -10.53 24.17 26.14
N ASN A 346 -11.50 23.70 26.92
CA ASN A 346 -11.66 22.32 27.32
C ASN A 346 -13.08 21.87 26.98
N ALA A 347 -13.22 20.70 26.36
CA ALA A 347 -14.53 20.18 25.98
C ALA A 347 -14.59 18.66 26.13
N HIS A 348 -15.76 18.17 26.52
CA HIS A 348 -16.12 16.75 26.52
C HIS A 348 -17.47 16.63 25.81
N ILE A 349 -17.46 16.03 24.63
CA ILE A 349 -18.62 15.92 23.74
C ILE A 349 -18.86 14.44 23.44
N PRO A 350 -19.50 13.70 24.37
CA PRO A 350 -20.00 12.36 24.11
C PRO A 350 -21.31 12.42 23.33
N TRP A 351 -21.48 11.49 22.41
CA TRP A 351 -22.66 11.35 21.57
C TRP A 351 -23.01 9.86 21.41
N ASP A 352 -24.31 9.55 21.46
CA ASP A 352 -24.82 8.19 21.34
C ASP A 352 -26.15 8.21 20.59
N TYR A 353 -26.33 7.29 19.66
CA TYR A 353 -27.55 7.21 18.86
C TYR A 353 -28.80 6.83 19.68
N ASN A 354 -28.61 6.06 20.75
CA ASN A 354 -29.67 5.44 21.53
C ASN A 354 -30.13 6.27 22.72
N GLY A 355 -29.42 7.33 23.10
CA GLY A 355 -29.84 8.16 24.22
C GLY A 355 -29.13 9.51 24.30
N PRO A 356 -29.76 10.48 24.98
CA PRO A 356 -29.18 11.78 25.20
C PRO A 356 -27.90 11.69 26.05
N LYS A 357 -26.96 12.61 25.80
CA LYS A 357 -25.70 12.74 26.52
C LYS A 357 -25.48 14.17 26.97
N GLN A 358 -24.88 14.33 28.15
CA GLN A 358 -24.46 15.64 28.64
C GLN A 358 -23.11 15.98 28.01
N ILE A 359 -23.00 17.19 27.47
CA ILE A 359 -21.77 17.75 26.92
C ILE A 359 -21.32 18.93 27.77
N PHE A 360 -20.01 19.14 27.82
CA PHE A 360 -19.40 20.25 28.52
C PHE A 360 -18.41 20.97 27.61
N LEU A 361 -18.39 22.30 27.72
CA LEU A 361 -17.40 23.17 27.08
C LEU A 361 -17.05 24.30 28.04
N ALA A 362 -15.78 24.58 28.24
CA ALA A 362 -15.33 25.75 28.98
C ALA A 362 -14.10 26.39 28.35
N TYR A 363 -14.00 27.71 28.48
CA TYR A 363 -12.83 28.48 28.09
C TYR A 363 -12.62 29.63 29.09
N GLU A 364 -11.37 30.06 29.25
CA GLU A 364 -11.03 31.15 30.18
C GLU A 364 -11.26 32.53 29.56
N ARG A 365 -10.94 32.66 28.28
CA ARG A 365 -11.12 33.89 27.52
C ARG A 365 -11.49 33.54 26.09
N GLY A 366 -12.30 34.38 25.47
CA GLY A 366 -12.52 34.29 24.05
C GLY A 366 -12.85 35.65 23.46
N HIS A 367 -13.05 35.66 22.16
CA HIS A 367 -13.67 36.80 21.51
C HIS A 367 -14.46 36.32 20.30
N LEU A 368 -15.48 37.10 19.96
CA LEU A 368 -16.19 37.00 18.68
C LEU A 368 -16.12 38.38 18.03
N LEU A 369 -15.42 38.49 16.91
CA LEU A 369 -15.03 39.76 16.32
C LEU A 369 -14.36 40.65 17.39
N LYS A 370 -14.89 41.85 17.63
CA LYS A 370 -14.42 42.79 18.65
C LYS A 370 -15.08 42.60 20.01
N LEU A 371 -15.96 41.61 20.17
CA LEU A 371 -16.67 41.34 21.41
C LEU A 371 -15.83 40.42 22.30
N PRO A 372 -15.27 40.89 23.42
CA PRO A 372 -14.56 40.04 24.36
C PRO A 372 -15.54 39.14 25.13
N LEU A 373 -15.22 37.86 25.22
CA LEU A 373 -15.93 36.86 25.99
C LEU A 373 -15.11 36.50 27.23
N GLY A 374 -15.74 36.58 28.40
CA GLY A 374 -15.14 36.18 29.67
C GLY A 374 -15.16 34.67 29.89
N ILE A 375 -14.75 34.25 31.09
CA ILE A 375 -14.76 32.85 31.51
C ILE A 375 -16.17 32.27 31.34
N THR A 376 -16.28 31.19 30.58
CA THR A 376 -17.57 30.59 30.26
C THR A 376 -17.52 29.09 30.53
N HIS A 377 -18.58 28.59 31.15
CA HIS A 377 -18.85 27.17 31.31
C HIS A 377 -20.22 26.89 30.71
N LEU A 378 -20.25 26.01 29.71
CA LEU A 378 -21.44 25.59 29.00
C LEU A 378 -21.70 24.12 29.31
N SER A 379 -22.93 23.85 29.72
CA SER A 379 -23.48 22.50 29.81
C SER A 379 -24.72 22.42 28.93
N ALA A 380 -24.79 21.37 28.13
CA ALA A 380 -25.91 21.13 27.23
C ALA A 380 -26.16 19.63 27.13
N GLU A 381 -27.35 19.27 26.66
CA GLU A 381 -27.69 17.90 26.30
C GLU A 381 -27.65 17.78 24.79
N VAL A 382 -26.90 16.81 24.28
CA VAL A 382 -26.99 16.38 22.88
C VAL A 382 -27.87 15.14 22.79
N ASN A 383 -28.87 15.17 21.92
CA ASN A 383 -29.75 14.06 21.64
C ASN A 383 -29.82 13.85 20.13
N ARG A 384 -29.10 12.83 19.64
CA ARG A 384 -28.91 12.58 18.20
C ARG A 384 -28.45 13.84 17.48
N TYR A 385 -29.33 14.55 16.77
CA TYR A 385 -28.97 15.69 15.94
C TYR A 385 -29.43 17.03 16.52
N SER A 386 -29.86 17.05 17.79
CA SER A 386 -30.17 18.29 18.51
C SER A 386 -29.28 18.50 19.71
N ILE A 387 -28.98 19.77 19.99
CA ILE A 387 -28.36 20.23 21.22
C ILE A 387 -29.33 21.19 21.90
N VAL A 388 -29.57 20.98 23.19
CA VAL A 388 -30.42 21.84 24.01
C VAL A 388 -29.69 22.25 25.29
N THR A 389 -29.86 23.49 25.71
CA THR A 389 -29.41 23.95 27.02
C THR A 389 -30.48 24.85 27.64
N PRO A 390 -30.89 24.58 28.89
CA PRO A 390 -31.93 25.38 29.55
C PRO A 390 -31.46 26.80 29.80
N GLN A 391 -30.15 27.01 29.97
CA GLN A 391 -29.58 28.32 30.21
C GLN A 391 -28.18 28.42 29.60
N LEU A 392 -27.96 29.45 28.80
CA LEU A 392 -26.66 29.83 28.28
C LEU A 392 -26.29 31.23 28.77
N ARG A 393 -25.23 31.32 29.56
CA ARG A 393 -24.68 32.60 30.04
C ARG A 393 -23.33 32.85 29.38
N LEU A 394 -23.22 33.94 28.63
CA LEU A 394 -21.98 34.41 28.01
C LEU A 394 -21.55 35.71 28.68
N PRO A 395 -20.54 35.70 29.58
CA PRO A 395 -20.00 36.92 30.16
C PRO A 395 -19.34 37.80 29.10
N VAL A 396 -19.68 39.09 29.09
CA VAL A 396 -19.20 40.06 28.11
C VAL A 396 -18.94 41.38 28.84
N LEU A 397 -17.70 41.89 28.77
CA LEU A 397 -17.28 43.07 29.53
C LEU A 397 -17.62 42.90 31.03
N ASP A 398 -18.35 43.85 31.63
CA ASP A 398 -18.80 43.81 33.03
C ASP A 398 -20.21 43.17 33.20
N GLY A 399 -20.80 42.66 32.11
CA GLY A 399 -22.13 42.08 32.08
C GLY A 399 -22.16 40.62 31.59
N ALA A 400 -23.34 40.15 31.22
CA ALA A 400 -23.50 38.86 30.57
C ALA A 400 -24.72 38.85 29.65
N LEU A 401 -24.61 38.18 28.50
CA LEU A 401 -25.76 37.76 27.71
C LEU A 401 -26.33 36.49 28.34
N GLN A 402 -27.63 36.48 28.62
CA GLN A 402 -28.34 35.32 29.15
C GLN A 402 -29.39 34.89 28.14
N PHE A 403 -29.35 33.62 27.78
CA PHE A 403 -30.34 32.98 26.94
C PHE A 403 -30.96 31.83 27.71
N GLU A 404 -32.26 31.64 27.52
CA GLU A 404 -33.03 30.55 28.09
C GLU A 404 -33.52 29.65 26.96
N ASP A 405 -33.63 28.35 27.23
CA ASP A 405 -34.17 27.35 26.31
C ASP A 405 -33.52 27.36 24.91
N VAL A 406 -32.19 27.49 24.88
CA VAL A 406 -31.44 27.49 23.62
C VAL A 406 -31.46 26.09 23.03
N SER A 407 -31.85 26.00 21.76
CA SER A 407 -31.83 24.77 21.00
C SER A 407 -31.23 24.99 19.61
N ALA A 408 -30.49 23.98 19.15
CA ALA A 408 -30.01 23.89 17.78
C ALA A 408 -30.24 22.46 17.29
N ALA A 409 -30.63 22.31 16.03
CA ALA A 409 -30.78 21.02 15.38
C ALA A 409 -30.17 21.08 13.98
N TRP A 410 -29.52 20.00 13.55
CA TRP A 410 -29.03 19.83 12.19
C TRP A 410 -29.67 18.59 11.56
N ILE A 411 -29.95 18.65 10.25
CA ILE A 411 -30.62 17.58 9.49
C ILE A 411 -29.71 17.12 8.36
#